data_AF-M7U5W0-F1
#
_entry.id   AF-M7U5W0-F1
#
_cell.length_a   1.000
_cell.length_b   1.000
_cell.length_c   1.000
_cell.angle_alpha   90.00
_cell.angle_beta   90.00
_cell.angle_gamma   90.00
#
_symmetry.space_group_name_H-M   'P 1'
#
loop_
_entity.id
_entity.type
_entity.pdbx_description
1 polymer ?
#
loop_
_entity_poly.entity_id
_entity_poly.type
_entity_poly.pdbx_seq_one_letter_code
_entity_poly.pdbx_strand_id
1 'polypeptide(L)'
;MPVFESSRKIQVFGSSLALTLPAMFTRMNEIEKGATVNVLYGLDGILVVADNKDSEDLQKCLLIMVENLEKKMKKEKNEVKS
;
A
#
# COMPACT_ATOMS: atom_id res chain seq x y z
N MET A 1 -0.86 -10.89 -8.88
CA MET A 1 -0.07 -10.77 -7.64
C MET A 1 -0.96 -11.18 -6.47
N PRO A 2 -0.55 -12.11 -5.60
CA PRO A 2 -1.39 -12.53 -4.47
C PRO A 2 -1.64 -11.36 -3.52
N VAL A 3 -2.89 -11.19 -3.10
CA VAL A 3 -3.29 -10.17 -2.13
C VAL A 3 -3.29 -10.80 -0.75
N PHE A 4 -2.51 -10.23 0.17
CA PHE A 4 -2.43 -10.71 1.55
C PHE A 4 -3.07 -9.69 2.49
N GLU A 5 -4.23 -10.01 3.04
CA GLU A 5 -4.82 -9.24 4.13
C GLU A 5 -4.20 -9.67 5.46
N SER A 6 -3.64 -8.70 6.19
CA SER A 6 -3.11 -8.93 7.52
C SER A 6 -3.32 -7.67 8.36
N SER A 7 -4.12 -7.78 9.42
CA SER A 7 -4.19 -6.74 10.45
C SER A 7 -2.93 -6.81 11.31
N ARG A 8 -2.14 -5.73 11.31
CA ARG A 8 -0.89 -5.63 12.09
C ARG A 8 -0.97 -4.45 13.04
N LYS A 9 -0.43 -4.66 14.25
CA LYS A 9 -0.27 -3.59 15.23
C LYS A 9 0.95 -2.75 14.86
N ILE A 10 0.77 -1.44 14.84
CA ILE A 10 1.88 -0.47 14.83
C ILE A 10 2.49 -0.48 16.23
N GLN A 11 3.82 -0.61 16.31
CA GLN A 11 4.56 -0.60 17.56
C GLN A 11 5.27 0.75 17.74
N VAL A 12 5.30 1.24 18.98
CA VAL A 12 6.04 2.46 19.33
C VAL A 12 7.38 2.03 19.91
N PHE A 13 8.47 2.53 19.33
CA PHE A 13 9.84 2.32 19.81
C PHE A 13 10.42 3.68 20.20
N GLY A 14 10.37 4.00 21.50
CA GLY A 14 10.78 5.32 21.99
C GLY A 14 9.93 6.43 21.38
N SER A 15 10.57 7.33 20.63
CA SER A 15 9.91 8.40 19.88
C SER A 15 9.55 8.02 18.42
N SER A 16 9.78 6.77 18.01
CA SER A 16 9.56 6.31 16.64
C SER A 16 8.38 5.34 16.54
N LEU A 17 7.71 5.36 15.38
CA LEU A 17 6.70 4.36 15.01
C LEU A 17 7.32 3.32 14.10
N ALA A 18 7.05 2.05 14.38
CA ALA A 18 7.51 0.93 13.56
C ALA A 18 6.33 0.06 13.13
N LEU A 19 6.33 -0.31 11.85
CA LEU A 19 5.45 -1.31 11.27
C LEU A 19 6.29 -2.52 10.85
N THR A 20 5.92 -3.70 11.35
CA THR A 20 6.59 -4.94 10.96
C THR A 20 5.98 -5.49 9.68
N LEU A 21 6.78 -5.52 8.61
CA LEU A 21 6.40 -6.17 7.37
C LEU A 21 6.40 -7.71 7.54
N PRO A 22 5.39 -8.42 7.03
CA PRO A 22 5.38 -9.88 7.06
C PRO A 22 6.59 -10.48 6.36
N ALA A 23 7.20 -11.53 6.93
CA ALA A 23 8.37 -12.19 6.35
C ALA A 23 8.13 -12.74 4.94
N MET A 24 6.88 -13.12 4.63
CA MET A 24 6.51 -13.55 3.28
C MET A 24 6.58 -12.39 2.27
N PHE A 25 6.10 -11.20 2.67
CA PHE A 25 6.15 -10.00 1.82
C PHE A 25 7.59 -9.60 1.51
N THR A 26 8.46 -9.58 2.52
CA THR A 26 9.87 -9.21 2.32
C THR A 26 10.60 -10.22 1.44
N ARG A 27 10.30 -11.52 1.57
CA ARG A 27 10.88 -12.56 0.70
C ARG A 27 10.40 -12.48 -0.74
N MET A 28 9.09 -12.27 -0.96
CA MET A 28 8.53 -12.22 -2.31
C MET A 28 8.98 -10.98 -3.10
N ASN A 29 9.27 -9.88 -2.41
CA ASN A 29 9.75 -8.64 -3.03
C ASN A 29 11.27 -8.45 -2.87
N GLU A 30 12.00 -9.50 -2.45
CA GLU A 30 13.47 -9.48 -2.29
C GLU A 30 14.00 -8.31 -1.45
N ILE A 31 13.23 -7.88 -0.44
CA ILE A 31 13.57 -6.77 0.44
C ILE A 31 14.52 -7.27 1.53
N GLU A 32 15.78 -6.84 1.44
CA GLU A 32 16.80 -7.14 2.44
C GLU A 32 16.75 -6.20 3.65
N LYS A 33 17.33 -6.65 4.77
CA LYS A 33 17.47 -5.80 5.96
C LYS A 33 18.37 -4.61 5.64
N GLY A 34 17.86 -3.41 5.87
CA GLY A 34 18.58 -2.16 5.57
C GLY A 34 18.29 -1.61 4.16
N ALA A 35 17.46 -2.30 3.37
CA ALA A 35 16.95 -1.75 2.13
C ALA A 35 16.15 -0.46 2.39
N THR A 36 16.31 0.52 1.50
CA THR A 36 15.51 1.75 1.50
C THR A 36 14.33 1.56 0.56
N VAL A 37 13.12 1.80 1.06
CA VAL A 37 11.88 1.67 0.30
C VAL A 37 11.20 3.02 0.14
N ASN A 38 10.51 3.22 -0.98
CA ASN A 38 9.71 4.41 -1.17
C ASN A 38 8.35 4.22 -0.49
N VAL A 39 7.97 5.21 0.30
CA VAL A 39 6.70 5.26 1.01
C VAL A 39 5.88 6.40 0.45
N LEU A 40 4.71 6.08 -0.09
CA LEU A 40 3.81 7.04 -0.70
C LEU A 40 2.50 7.09 0.07
N TYR A 41 2.04 8.31 0.32
CA TYR A 41 0.77 8.55 0.96
C TYR A 41 -0.33 8.63 -0.10
N GLY A 42 -1.22 7.65 -0.13
CA GLY A 42 -2.42 7.64 -0.96
C GLY A 42 -3.57 8.43 -0.33
N LEU A 43 -4.59 8.72 -1.13
CA LEU A 43 -5.86 9.25 -0.63
C LEU A 43 -6.53 8.19 0.29
N ASP A 44 -7.27 8.64 1.31
CA ASP A 44 -7.90 7.81 2.36
C ASP A 44 -6.95 7.08 3.34
N GLY A 45 -5.73 7.61 3.55
CA GLY A 45 -4.83 7.10 4.58
C GLY A 45 -4.16 5.76 4.22
N ILE A 46 -4.19 5.39 2.94
CA ILE A 46 -3.53 4.20 2.40
C ILE A 46 -2.04 4.50 2.24
N LEU A 47 -1.19 3.69 2.86
CA LEU A 47 0.26 3.76 2.70
C LEU A 47 0.70 2.74 1.63
N VAL A 48 1.34 3.22 0.55
CA VAL A 48 1.89 2.36 -0.50
C VAL A 48 3.40 2.27 -0.32
N VAL A 49 3.91 1.05 -0.22
CA VAL A 49 5.35 0.77 -0.09
C VAL A 49 5.80 0.02 -1.32
N ALA A 50 6.81 0.56 -2.01
CA ALA A 50 7.35 -0.02 -3.24
C ALA A 50 8.88 0.06 -3.26
N ASP A 51 9.49 -0.84 -4.03
CA ASP A 51 10.91 -0.79 -4.30
C ASP A 51 11.26 0.47 -5.11
N ASN A 52 12.45 1.01 -4.88
CA ASN A 52 12.87 2.32 -5.37
C ASN A 52 13.24 2.32 -6.86
N LYS A 53 13.36 1.15 -7.49
CA LYS A 53 14.00 1.04 -8.81
C LYS A 53 13.11 1.39 -10.01
N ASP A 54 11.79 1.44 -9.89
CA ASP A 54 10.89 1.69 -11.04
C ASP A 54 9.76 2.68 -10.74
N SER A 55 10.09 3.97 -10.84
CA SER A 55 9.12 5.07 -10.64
C SER A 55 7.99 5.08 -11.69
N GLU A 56 8.22 4.59 -12.91
CA GLU A 56 7.18 4.56 -13.96
C GLU A 56 6.12 3.47 -13.69
N ASP A 57 6.55 2.29 -13.27
CA ASP A 57 5.63 1.18 -12.99
C ASP A 57 4.84 1.42 -11.70
N LEU A 58 5.45 2.11 -10.74
CA LEU A 58 4.77 2.64 -9.58
C LEU A 58 3.64 3.61 -9.97
N GLN A 59 3.89 4.57 -10.87
CA GLN A 59 2.86 5.50 -11.33
C GLN A 59 1.71 4.79 -12.03
N LYS A 60 2.00 3.80 -12.90
CA LYS A 60 0.96 2.99 -13.56
C LYS A 60 0.11 2.24 -12.53
N CYS A 61 0.74 1.63 -11.52
CA CYS A 61 0.02 0.92 -10.46
C CYS A 61 -0.87 1.85 -9.64
N LEU A 62 -0.37 3.04 -9.29
CA LEU A 62 -1.14 4.05 -8.57
C LEU A 62 -2.34 4.55 -9.38
N LEU A 63 -2.16 4.78 -10.68
CA LEU A 63 -3.25 5.20 -11.57
C LEU A 63 -4.38 4.17 -11.57
N ILE A 64 -4.05 2.89 -11.70
CA ILE A 64 -5.03 1.79 -11.68
C ILE A 64 -5.76 1.73 -10.33
N MET A 65 -5.06 1.94 -9.21
CA MET A 65 -5.67 1.97 -7.89
C MET A 65 -6.67 3.13 -7.76
N VAL A 66 -6.29 4.33 -8.19
CA VAL A 66 -7.16 5.52 -8.16
C VAL A 66 -8.40 5.31 -9.04
N GLU A 67 -8.23 4.81 -10.27
CA GLU A 67 -9.37 4.52 -11.16
C GLU A 67 -10.35 3.50 -10.55
N ASN A 68 -9.82 2.47 -9.88
CA ASN A 68 -10.66 1.45 -9.24
C ASN A 68 -11.38 1.98 -7.99
N LEU A 69 -10.73 2.86 -7.22
CA LEU A 69 -11.36 3.56 -6.10
C LEU A 69 -12.47 4.49 -6.59
N GLU A 70 -12.23 5.28 -7.64
CA GLU A 70 -13.26 6.14 -8.23
C GLU A 70 -14.45 5.34 -8.75
N LYS A 71 -14.22 4.17 -9.38
CA LYS A 71 -15.28 3.27 -9.84
C LYS A 71 -16.11 2.72 -8.67
N LYS A 72 -15.49 2.37 -7.55
CA LYS A 72 -16.21 1.94 -6.34
C LYS A 72 -17.06 3.06 -5.75
N MET A 73 -16.49 4.26 -5.59
CA MET A 73 -17.25 5.42 -5.07
C MET A 73 -18.45 5.79 -5.95
N LYS A 74 -18.33 5.65 -7.27
CA LYS A 74 -19.44 5.88 -8.21
C LYS A 74 -20.53 4.81 -8.09
N LYS A 75 -20.18 3.54 -7.84
CA LYS A 75 -21.15 2.46 -7.61
C LYS A 75 -21.92 2.66 -6.30
N GLU A 76 -21.21 2.94 -5.21
CA GLU A 76 -21.84 3.16 -3.90
C GLU A 76 -22.79 4.37 -3.90
N LYS A 77 -22.47 5.44 -4.65
CA LYS A 77 -23.39 6.58 -4.82
C LYS A 77 -24.69 6.27 -5.57
N ASN A 78 -24.70 5.25 -6.43
CA ASN A 78 -25.91 4.84 -7.16
C ASN A 78 -26.79 3.89 -6.35
N GLU A 79 -26.19 3.06 -5.48
CA GLU A 79 -26.94 2.15 -4.60
C GLU A 79 -27.67 2.90 -3.47
N VAL A 80 -27.15 4.05 -3.01
CA VAL A 80 -27.81 4.89 -1.98
C VAL A 80 -29.02 5.67 -2.52
N LYS A 81 -29.24 5.68 -3.85
CA LYS A 81 -30.35 6.40 -4.51
C LYS A 81 -31.48 5.49 -5.04
N SER A 82 -31.37 4.17 -4.89
CA SER A 82 -32.44 3.21 -5.21
C SER A 82 -33.13 2.75 -3.95
#